data_AF-I1KK52-F1
#
_entry.id   AF-I1KK52-F1
#
_cell.length_a   1.000
_cell.length_b   1.000
_cell.length_c   1.000
_cell.angle_alpha   90.00
_cell.angle_beta   90.00
_cell.angle_gamma   90.00
#
_symmetry.space_group_name_H-M   'P 1'
#
loop_
_entity.id
_entity.type
_entity.pdbx_description
1 polymer ?
#
loop_
_entity_poly.entity_id
_entity_poly.type
_entity_poly.pdbx_seq_one_letter_code
_entity_poly.pdbx_strand_id
1 'polypeptide(L)'
;MEGCVKKLLCLVGFVVLVSTIGGVESAGECGKSTTPDNEAYKLAPCASAAQDENASVSQSCCAQVKKIGQNPSCLCAVLLSNTAKMAGVNPQVAVTIPKRCNLANRPVGYKCGPYTLP
;
A
#
# COMPACT_ATOMS: atom_id res chain seq x y z
N MET A 1 8.57 -50.35 34.67
CA MET A 1 9.70 -49.67 33.98
C MET A 1 9.09 -48.74 32.94
N GLU A 2 8.41 -47.71 33.44
CA GLU A 2 7.70 -46.69 32.66
C GLU A 2 8.69 -45.64 32.17
N GLY A 3 9.58 -46.00 31.24
CA GLY A 3 10.67 -45.10 30.83
C GLY A 3 10.71 -44.73 29.36
N CYS A 4 10.46 -45.68 28.45
CA CYS A 4 10.99 -45.53 27.09
C CYS A 4 9.98 -45.55 25.94
N VAL A 5 8.66 -45.52 26.19
CA VAL A 5 7.67 -45.40 25.09
C VAL A 5 7.43 -43.95 24.65
N LYS A 6 7.84 -42.97 25.47
CA LYS A 6 7.62 -41.54 25.21
C LYS A 6 8.64 -40.92 24.24
N LYS A 7 9.72 -41.64 23.91
CA LYS A 7 10.75 -41.19 22.95
C LYS A 7 10.19 -41.01 21.54
N LEU A 8 9.23 -41.82 21.12
CA LEU A 8 8.64 -41.70 19.77
C LEU A 8 7.64 -40.53 19.69
N LEU A 9 6.94 -40.24 20.79
CA LEU A 9 5.95 -39.15 20.82
C LEU A 9 6.60 -37.77 21.01
N CYS A 10 7.77 -37.68 21.67
CA CYS A 10 8.46 -36.40 21.78
C CYS A 10 9.17 -35.96 20.49
N LEU A 11 9.60 -36.89 19.62
CA LEU A 11 10.26 -36.51 18.36
C LEU A 11 9.29 -35.97 17.31
N VAL A 12 8.01 -36.35 17.35
CA VAL A 12 6.98 -35.74 16.49
C VAL A 12 6.60 -34.31 16.92
N GLY A 13 6.97 -33.89 18.14
CA GLY A 13 6.69 -32.54 18.65
C GLY A 13 7.63 -31.44 18.15
N PHE A 14 8.74 -31.78 17.46
CA PHE A 14 9.80 -30.81 17.15
C PHE A 14 9.84 -30.33 15.69
N VAL A 15 8.99 -30.86 14.80
CA VAL A 15 9.17 -30.70 13.34
C VAL A 15 8.06 -29.90 12.65
N VAL A 16 7.09 -29.37 13.39
CA VAL A 16 5.95 -28.71 12.74
C VAL A 16 6.00 -27.20 12.98
N LEU A 17 6.20 -26.47 11.88
CA LEU A 17 5.83 -25.08 11.67
C LEU A 17 6.85 -23.99 12.06
N VAL A 18 8.12 -24.16 11.67
CA VAL A 18 8.78 -23.00 11.03
C VAL A 18 8.17 -22.90 9.63
N SER A 19 6.92 -22.45 9.55
CA SER A 19 6.41 -21.90 8.31
C SER A 19 7.34 -20.73 8.04
N THR A 20 8.25 -20.98 7.13
CA THR A 20 8.93 -19.99 6.32
C THR A 20 7.85 -19.02 5.88
N ILE A 21 7.65 -17.97 6.67
CA ILE A 21 7.13 -16.70 6.20
C ILE A 21 8.21 -16.20 5.25
N GLY A 22 8.23 -16.83 4.07
CA GLY A 22 8.92 -16.34 2.91
C GLY A 22 8.28 -15.01 2.63
N GLY A 23 8.83 -13.95 3.22
CA GLY A 23 8.84 -12.66 2.58
C GLY A 23 9.51 -12.89 1.25
N VAL A 24 8.72 -13.30 0.26
CA VAL A 24 9.14 -13.17 -1.12
C VAL A 24 9.26 -11.67 -1.28
N GLU A 25 10.49 -11.16 -1.17
CA GLU A 25 10.83 -9.77 -1.44
C GLU A 25 10.74 -9.59 -2.97
N SER A 26 9.54 -9.85 -3.49
CA SER A 26 9.14 -9.47 -4.82
C SER A 26 9.31 -7.97 -4.89
N ALA A 27 9.80 -7.45 -6.00
CA ALA A 27 9.84 -6.01 -6.20
C ALA A 27 8.45 -5.46 -5.89
N GLY A 28 8.37 -4.61 -4.86
CA GLY A 28 7.11 -4.03 -4.45
C GLY A 28 6.47 -3.27 -5.61
N GLU A 29 5.23 -2.89 -5.41
CA GLU A 29 4.39 -2.11 -6.31
C GLU A 29 5.09 -0.81 -6.75
N CYS A 30 5.92 -0.25 -5.86
CA CYS A 30 6.71 0.96 -6.06
C CYS A 30 8.17 0.71 -6.50
N GLY A 31 8.55 -0.55 -6.76
CA GLY A 31 9.90 -0.96 -7.14
C GLY A 31 10.70 -1.54 -5.97
N LYS A 32 11.99 -1.83 -6.23
CA LYS A 32 12.87 -2.51 -5.26
C LYS A 32 13.48 -1.59 -4.20
N SER A 33 13.56 -0.29 -4.47
CA SER A 33 14.32 0.67 -3.63
C SER A 33 13.44 1.54 -2.73
N THR A 34 12.14 1.31 -2.71
CA THR A 34 11.19 2.10 -1.92
C THR A 34 9.96 1.27 -1.59
N THR A 35 9.25 1.66 -0.53
CA THR A 35 8.00 1.06 -0.11
C THR A 35 6.84 2.01 -0.40
N PRO A 36 5.60 1.51 -0.50
CA PRO A 36 4.42 2.37 -0.59
C PRO A 36 4.33 3.38 0.56
N ASP A 37 4.82 3.00 1.75
CA ASP A 37 4.86 3.86 2.92
C ASP A 37 5.83 5.04 2.75
N ASN A 38 7.04 4.77 2.23
CA ASN A 38 8.03 5.81 1.92
C ASN A 38 7.53 6.77 0.83
N GLU A 39 6.81 6.25 -0.17
CA GLU A 39 6.18 7.07 -1.20
C GLU A 39 4.99 7.89 -0.65
N ALA A 40 4.28 7.40 0.39
CA ALA A 40 3.18 8.12 1.02
C ALA A 40 3.64 9.43 1.69
N TYR A 41 4.82 9.46 2.31
CA TYR A 41 5.37 10.71 2.88
C TYR A 41 5.56 11.81 1.82
N LYS A 42 5.86 11.44 0.57
CA LYS A 42 5.98 12.39 -0.55
C LYS A 42 4.64 13.02 -0.94
N LEU A 43 3.53 12.42 -0.51
CA LEU A 43 2.16 12.90 -0.68
C LEU A 43 1.62 13.61 0.56
N ALA A 44 2.45 13.93 1.57
CA ALA A 44 2.02 14.77 2.70
C ALA A 44 1.27 16.06 2.29
N PRO A 45 1.66 16.79 1.21
CA PRO A 45 0.91 17.96 0.74
C PRO A 45 -0.51 17.65 0.23
N CYS A 46 -0.84 16.38 0.01
CA CYS A 46 -2.15 15.89 -0.40
C CYS A 46 -3.04 15.53 0.78
N ALA A 47 -2.54 15.48 2.02
CA ALA A 47 -3.27 14.90 3.16
C ALA A 47 -4.69 15.46 3.31
N SER A 48 -4.85 16.79 3.33
CA SER A 48 -6.17 17.42 3.42
C SER A 48 -7.06 17.08 2.22
N ALA A 49 -6.52 17.07 1.01
CA ALA A 49 -7.25 16.68 -0.19
C ALA A 49 -7.60 15.18 -0.24
N ALA A 50 -6.86 14.34 0.48
CA ALA A 50 -7.10 12.91 0.58
C ALA A 50 -8.12 12.55 1.69
N GLN A 51 -8.37 13.48 2.61
CA GLN A 51 -9.36 13.35 3.68
C GLN A 51 -10.70 13.95 3.27
N ASP A 52 -10.69 15.08 2.56
CA ASP A 52 -11.87 15.84 2.19
C ASP A 52 -11.93 16.10 0.67
N GLU A 53 -13.08 15.76 0.08
CA GLU A 53 -13.30 15.86 -1.37
C GLU A 53 -13.39 17.31 -1.86
N ASN A 54 -13.77 18.24 -0.98
CA ASN A 54 -13.97 19.66 -1.27
C ASN A 54 -12.70 20.49 -1.01
N ALA A 55 -11.73 19.94 -0.28
CA ALA A 55 -10.47 20.60 -0.02
C ALA A 55 -9.75 20.94 -1.33
N SER A 56 -9.08 22.09 -1.38
CA SER A 56 -8.29 22.44 -2.56
C SER A 56 -7.04 21.55 -2.66
N VAL A 57 -6.70 21.12 -3.87
CA VAL A 57 -5.47 20.33 -4.10
C VAL A 57 -4.32 21.28 -4.39
N SER A 58 -3.27 21.22 -3.58
CA SER A 58 -2.09 22.06 -3.79
C SER A 58 -1.32 21.65 -5.05
N GLN A 59 -0.66 22.61 -5.72
CA GLN A 59 0.18 22.30 -6.88
C GLN A 59 1.30 21.32 -6.54
N SER A 60 1.85 21.40 -5.31
CA SER A 60 2.84 20.44 -4.80
C SER A 60 2.27 19.02 -4.75
N CYS A 61 1.06 18.85 -4.22
CA CYS A 61 0.36 17.58 -4.25
C CYS A 61 0.22 17.05 -5.69
N CYS A 62 -0.29 17.88 -6.62
CA CYS A 62 -0.50 17.45 -7.99
C CYS A 62 0.81 17.08 -8.73
N ALA A 63 1.91 17.78 -8.45
CA ALA A 63 3.22 17.45 -9.00
C ALA A 63 3.70 16.05 -8.54
N GLN A 64 3.44 15.69 -7.28
CA GLN A 64 3.83 14.40 -6.72
C GLN A 64 2.92 13.27 -7.20
N VAL A 65 1.61 13.51 -7.25
CA VAL A 65 0.63 12.56 -7.81
C VAL A 65 0.89 12.32 -9.30
N LYS A 66 1.31 13.34 -10.06
CA LYS A 66 1.71 13.16 -11.46
C LYS A 66 2.88 12.18 -11.62
N LYS A 67 3.88 12.22 -10.72
CA LYS A 67 5.04 11.33 -10.76
C LYS A 67 4.64 9.90 -10.36
N ILE A 68 4.00 9.75 -9.20
CA ILE A 68 3.61 8.43 -8.69
C ILE A 68 2.55 7.78 -9.60
N GLY A 69 1.63 8.58 -10.17
CA GLY A 69 0.58 8.11 -11.08
C GLY A 69 1.08 7.52 -12.40
N GLN A 70 2.36 7.68 -12.75
CA GLN A 70 2.97 6.93 -13.86
C GLN A 70 3.08 5.43 -13.56
N ASN A 71 3.04 5.05 -12.29
CA ASN A 71 2.94 3.68 -11.82
C ASN A 71 1.64 3.51 -11.02
N PRO A 72 0.52 3.14 -11.67
CA PRO A 72 -0.77 3.03 -11.01
C PRO A 72 -0.79 1.99 -9.88
N SER A 73 0.00 0.91 -10.00
CA SER A 73 0.16 -0.08 -8.93
C SER A 73 0.76 0.54 -7.67
N CYS A 74 1.85 1.31 -7.82
CA CYS A 74 2.44 2.04 -6.71
C CYS A 74 1.48 3.08 -6.13
N LEU A 75 0.77 3.82 -6.99
CA LEU A 75 -0.23 4.79 -6.52
C LEU A 75 -1.31 4.10 -5.66
N CYS A 76 -1.87 2.99 -6.12
CA CYS A 76 -2.86 2.23 -5.35
C CYS A 76 -2.29 1.72 -4.03
N ALA A 77 -1.06 1.21 -4.06
CA ALA A 77 -0.37 0.74 -2.86
C ALA A 77 -0.18 1.86 -1.83
N VAL A 78 0.21 3.06 -2.30
CA VAL A 78 0.35 4.24 -1.46
C VAL A 78 -0.98 4.63 -0.83
N LEU A 79 -2.06 4.65 -1.62
CA LEU A 79 -3.41 4.96 -1.15
C LEU A 79 -3.92 3.98 -0.07
N LEU A 80 -3.45 2.73 -0.11
CA LEU A 80 -3.82 1.66 0.82
C LEU A 80 -2.73 1.35 1.85
N SER A 81 -1.67 2.17 1.91
CA SER A 81 -0.53 1.97 2.80
C SER A 81 -0.89 2.24 4.27
N ASN A 82 -0.06 1.73 5.18
CA ASN A 82 -0.21 2.01 6.61
C ASN A 82 -0.06 3.50 6.92
N THR A 83 0.92 4.20 6.32
CA THR A 83 1.08 5.65 6.49
C THR A 83 -0.12 6.44 5.98
N ALA A 84 -0.71 6.08 4.83
CA ALA A 84 -1.96 6.72 4.39
C ALA A 84 -3.09 6.51 5.40
N LYS A 85 -3.25 5.28 5.90
CA LYS A 85 -4.25 4.95 6.93
C LYS A 85 -4.02 5.73 8.23
N MET A 86 -2.78 5.80 8.70
CA MET A 86 -2.41 6.54 9.92
C MET A 86 -2.62 8.05 9.77
N ALA A 87 -2.40 8.59 8.57
CA ALA A 87 -2.71 9.98 8.24
C ALA A 87 -4.22 10.25 8.09
N GLY A 88 -5.08 9.24 8.27
CA GLY A 88 -6.54 9.39 8.15
C GLY A 88 -7.01 9.55 6.70
N VAL A 89 -6.21 9.15 5.71
CA VAL A 89 -6.61 9.18 4.30
C VAL A 89 -7.86 8.33 4.10
N ASN A 90 -8.85 8.90 3.42
CA ASN A 90 -10.00 8.16 2.93
C ASN A 90 -9.72 7.70 1.48
N PRO A 91 -9.56 6.40 1.21
CA PRO A 91 -9.24 5.93 -0.13
C PRO A 91 -10.29 6.32 -1.18
N GLN A 92 -11.58 6.38 -0.82
CA GLN A 92 -12.67 6.77 -1.71
C GLN A 92 -12.54 8.24 -2.18
N VAL A 93 -12.06 9.12 -1.30
CA VAL A 93 -11.78 10.52 -1.64
C VAL A 93 -10.45 10.62 -2.39
N ALA A 94 -9.42 9.93 -1.91
CA ALA A 94 -8.07 10.03 -2.44
C ALA A 94 -7.92 9.52 -3.88
N VAL A 95 -8.71 8.52 -4.31
CA VAL A 95 -8.76 8.08 -5.72
C VAL A 95 -9.20 9.18 -6.68
N THR A 96 -9.89 10.21 -6.19
CA THR A 96 -10.32 11.35 -7.03
C THR A 96 -9.24 12.41 -7.22
N ILE A 97 -8.13 12.37 -6.47
CA ILE A 97 -7.07 13.38 -6.53
C ILE A 97 -6.45 13.49 -7.94
N PRO A 98 -6.11 12.40 -8.65
CA PRO A 98 -5.62 12.51 -10.03
C PRO A 98 -6.59 13.24 -10.97
N LYS A 99 -7.91 13.09 -10.75
CA LYS A 99 -8.96 13.80 -11.48
C LYS A 99 -9.02 15.27 -11.09
N ARG A 100 -8.99 15.59 -9.79
CA ARG A 100 -9.00 16.98 -9.28
C ARG A 100 -7.75 17.77 -9.68
N CYS A 101 -6.61 17.09 -9.83
CA CYS A 101 -5.39 17.65 -10.41
C CYS A 101 -5.43 17.84 -11.94
N ASN A 102 -6.50 17.41 -12.61
CA ASN A 102 -6.67 17.47 -14.05
C ASN A 102 -5.50 16.83 -14.83
N LEU A 103 -5.02 15.68 -14.38
CA LEU A 103 -3.91 14.98 -15.03
C LEU A 103 -4.39 14.28 -16.31
N ALA A 104 -3.83 14.66 -17.46
CA ALA A 104 -4.24 14.16 -18.78
C ALA A 104 -4.03 12.64 -18.95
N ASN A 105 -2.93 12.10 -18.43
CA ASN A 105 -2.57 10.68 -18.55
C ASN A 105 -2.86 9.91 -17.25
N ARG A 106 -3.96 10.24 -16.56
CA ARG A 106 -4.33 9.51 -15.33
C ARG A 106 -4.82 8.09 -15.68
N PRO A 107 -4.57 7.09 -14.82
CA PRO A 107 -4.95 5.69 -15.05
C PRO A 107 -6.46 5.46 -14.85
N VAL A 108 -7.30 6.05 -15.71
CA VAL A 108 -8.76 5.93 -15.64
C VAL A 108 -9.18 4.46 -15.74
N GLY A 109 -10.08 4.03 -14.86
CA GLY A 109 -10.58 2.66 -14.80
C GLY A 109 -9.65 1.67 -14.09
N TYR A 110 -8.48 2.11 -13.62
CA TYR A 110 -7.57 1.23 -12.88
C TYR A 110 -8.13 0.91 -11.49
N LYS A 111 -8.05 -0.36 -11.09
CA LYS A 111 -8.60 -0.86 -9.83
C LYS A 111 -7.55 -0.84 -8.71
N CYS A 112 -7.87 -0.13 -7.62
CA CYS A 112 -7.15 -0.15 -6.36
C CYS A 112 -7.98 -0.91 -5.32
N GLY A 113 -7.89 -2.25 -5.30
CA GLY A 113 -8.75 -3.07 -4.44
C GLY A 113 -10.23 -2.87 -4.77
N PRO A 114 -11.09 -2.42 -3.83
CA PRO A 114 -12.50 -2.14 -4.11
C PRO A 114 -12.72 -0.80 -4.83
N TYR A 115 -11.69 0.06 -4.95
CA TYR A 115 -11.81 1.39 -5.54
C TYR A 115 -11.38 1.39 -7.00
N THR A 116 -11.93 2.30 -7.80
CA THR A 116 -11.55 2.49 -9.20
C THR A 116 -11.16 3.96 -9.42
N LEU A 117 -10.02 4.19 -10.06
CA LEU A 117 -9.55 5.54 -10.38
C LEU A 117 -10.45 6.16 -11.46
N PRO A 118 -11.17 7.27 -11.16
CA PRO A 118 -12.09 7.92 -12.09
C PRO A 118 -11.37 8.79 -13.13
#